data_AF-A0A7S9LTI9-F1
#
_entry.id   AF-A0A7S9LTI9-F1
#
_cell.length_a   1.000
_cell.length_b   1.000
_cell.length_c   1.000
_cell.angle_alpha   90.00
_cell.angle_beta   90.00
_cell.angle_gamma   90.00
#
_symmetry.space_group_name_H-M   'P 1'
#
loop_
_entity.id
_entity.type
_entity.pdbx_description
1 polymer ?
#
loop_
_entity_poly.entity_id
_entity_poly.type
_entity_poly.pdbx_seq_one_letter_code
_entity_poly.pdbx_strand_id
1 'polypeptide(L)'
;MTALDQYDRLEAVGLWQAAADASPREVIVTFGNATLTLMDSAEAPLAHWSLAAVEECDGPGLTLSPDPASGERLEIRDTDMIAAIRAVHSHTERQEAEGRRASRLVPLLLLAVLLAGAAVFLRVPAQAALANRITEQAWVNLSEQLAEDALAAPGVTLCPALGRRAPAELARIATRLGPDMPRLRPILVRMERPWLPLPGPVFLIDAGAIESAGQVEEIAGLTALAAAQRTSGAARDTVVEELGLPALLRLASSGTLPAEDRREVLAALVDLSRIGSDAMDAEALRRLESAGLPSLPLGLLLARTGAPEARVERLQAGDTIGTAAYRPALSDGDWLTLQAACR
;
A
#
# COMPACT_ATOMS: atom_id res chain seq x y z
N MET A 1 -25.94 45.83 0.11
CA MET A 1 -26.00 47.31 0.02
C MET A 1 -25.86 47.65 -1.44
N THR A 2 -26.97 47.94 -2.10
CA THR A 2 -26.97 48.55 -3.44
C THR A 2 -26.79 50.06 -3.26
N ALA A 3 -26.32 50.79 -4.28
CA ALA A 3 -26.12 52.24 -4.22
C ALA A 3 -27.43 53.06 -3.97
N LEU A 4 -28.57 52.37 -3.87
CA LEU A 4 -29.92 52.90 -3.67
C LEU A 4 -30.32 53.09 -2.19
N ASP A 5 -29.57 52.57 -1.20
CA ASP A 5 -29.91 52.74 0.22
C ASP A 5 -29.83 54.22 0.71
N GLN A 6 -29.34 55.12 -0.15
CA GLN A 6 -29.06 56.54 0.14
C GLN A 6 -29.91 57.53 -0.68
N TYR A 7 -30.74 57.06 -1.63
CA TYR A 7 -31.60 57.90 -2.47
C TYR A 7 -32.97 57.24 -2.72
N ASP A 8 -34.07 57.99 -2.54
CA ASP A 8 -35.43 57.49 -2.86
C ASP A 8 -35.61 57.17 -4.36
N ARG A 9 -34.89 57.89 -5.23
CA ARG A 9 -34.83 57.73 -6.69
C ARG A 9 -33.60 58.47 -7.21
N LEU A 10 -32.75 57.82 -8.02
CA LEU A 10 -31.57 58.42 -8.63
C LEU A 10 -31.80 58.63 -10.13
N GLU A 11 -31.77 59.88 -10.55
CA GLU A 11 -31.96 60.28 -11.94
C GLU A 11 -30.93 61.31 -12.38
N ALA A 12 -30.51 61.18 -13.63
CA ALA A 12 -29.56 62.09 -14.25
C ALA A 12 -29.93 62.36 -15.70
N VAL A 13 -29.52 63.52 -16.22
CA VAL A 13 -29.59 63.78 -17.66
C VAL A 13 -28.45 63.02 -18.34
N GLY A 14 -28.80 62.25 -19.37
CA GLY A 14 -27.86 61.58 -20.26
C GLY A 14 -28.05 62.03 -21.70
N LEU A 15 -27.04 61.81 -22.52
CA LEU A 15 -27.12 61.99 -23.96
C LEU A 15 -27.20 60.61 -24.61
N TRP A 16 -28.34 60.27 -25.19
CA TRP A 16 -28.58 58.97 -25.80
C TRP A 16 -28.59 59.05 -27.32
N GLN A 17 -27.89 58.11 -27.94
CA GLN A 17 -27.83 57.89 -29.37
C GLN A 17 -28.31 56.46 -29.65
N ALA A 18 -29.45 56.34 -30.33
CA ALA A 18 -30.11 55.04 -30.56
C ALA A 18 -29.38 54.15 -31.58
N ALA A 19 -28.63 54.75 -32.51
CA ALA A 19 -27.87 54.07 -33.55
C ALA A 19 -26.76 55.00 -34.08
N ALA A 20 -25.77 54.45 -34.77
CA ALA A 20 -24.60 55.21 -35.25
C ALA A 20 -24.94 56.43 -36.13
N ASP A 21 -26.07 56.39 -36.86
CA ASP A 21 -26.57 57.45 -37.75
C ASP A 21 -27.63 58.35 -37.10
N ALA A 22 -28.06 58.05 -35.87
CA ALA A 22 -29.05 58.83 -35.15
C ALA A 22 -28.42 60.06 -34.48
N SER A 23 -29.11 61.20 -34.51
CA SER A 23 -28.71 62.37 -33.73
C SER A 23 -28.82 62.08 -32.23
N PRO A 24 -27.79 62.40 -31.42
CA PRO A 24 -27.88 62.29 -29.97
C PRO A 24 -28.99 63.19 -29.41
N ARG A 25 -29.77 62.66 -28.46
CA ARG A 25 -30.85 63.40 -27.79
C ARG A 25 -30.68 63.33 -26.29
N GLU A 26 -31.08 64.39 -25.59
CA GLU A 26 -31.12 64.38 -24.13
C GLU A 26 -32.24 63.44 -23.65
N VAL A 27 -31.93 62.65 -22.64
CA VAL A 27 -32.84 61.71 -21.99
C VAL A 27 -32.68 61.79 -20.48
N ILE A 28 -33.74 61.45 -19.76
CA ILE A 28 -33.71 61.24 -18.32
C ILE A 28 -33.34 59.78 -18.08
N VAL A 29 -32.24 59.53 -17.37
CA VAL A 29 -31.76 58.20 -17.02
C VAL A 29 -32.14 57.91 -15.59
N THR A 30 -32.95 56.89 -15.37
CA THR A 30 -33.34 56.42 -14.04
C THR A 30 -32.57 55.15 -13.67
N PHE A 31 -31.93 55.17 -12.51
CA PHE A 31 -31.19 54.03 -11.97
C PHE A 31 -32.10 53.15 -11.09
N GLY A 32 -32.25 51.89 -11.46
CA GLY A 32 -32.97 50.87 -10.69
C GLY A 32 -32.04 49.90 -9.96
N ASN A 33 -32.60 48.82 -9.40
CA ASN A 33 -31.82 47.83 -8.60
C ASN A 33 -30.73 47.08 -9.39
N ALA A 34 -30.79 47.06 -10.73
CA ALA A 34 -29.73 46.54 -11.61
C ALA A 34 -29.92 46.98 -13.08
N THR A 35 -30.63 48.08 -13.31
CA THR A 35 -31.13 48.45 -14.64
C THR A 35 -31.07 49.96 -14.83
N LEU A 36 -30.89 50.41 -16.07
CA LEU A 36 -31.06 51.80 -16.47
C LEU A 36 -32.32 51.90 -17.34
N THR A 37 -33.22 52.82 -16.99
CA THR A 37 -34.37 53.16 -17.84
C THR A 37 -34.13 54.54 -18.41
N LEU A 38 -34.19 54.66 -19.74
CA LEU A 38 -34.04 55.93 -20.46
C LEU A 38 -35.42 56.46 -20.82
N MET A 39 -35.71 57.73 -20.51
CA MET A 39 -37.00 58.38 -20.76
C MET A 39 -36.80 59.70 -21.50
N ASP A 40 -37.82 60.14 -22.25
CA ASP A 40 -37.84 61.48 -22.86
C ASP A 40 -38.22 62.58 -21.84
N SER A 41 -38.29 63.83 -22.30
CA SER A 41 -38.66 64.99 -21.48
C SER A 41 -40.12 65.00 -21.01
N ALA A 42 -40.97 64.13 -21.57
CA ALA A 42 -42.35 63.89 -21.13
C ALA A 42 -42.47 62.65 -20.24
N GLU A 43 -41.34 62.12 -19.75
CA GLU A 43 -41.23 60.89 -18.94
C GLU A 43 -41.74 59.62 -19.67
N ALA A 44 -41.78 59.62 -21.01
CA ALA A 44 -42.10 58.42 -21.77
C ALA A 44 -40.86 57.52 -21.89
N PRO A 45 -40.94 56.21 -21.56
CA PRO A 45 -39.81 55.30 -21.63
C PRO A 45 -39.39 55.04 -23.08
N LEU A 46 -38.10 55.24 -23.36
CA LEU A 46 -37.47 55.04 -24.65
C LEU A 46 -36.72 53.71 -24.74
N ALA A 47 -35.99 53.35 -23.68
CA ALA A 47 -35.18 52.13 -23.64
C ALA A 47 -34.97 51.64 -22.20
N HIS A 48 -34.63 50.36 -22.06
CA HIS A 48 -34.35 49.73 -20.77
C HIS A 48 -33.15 48.80 -20.91
N TRP A 49 -32.11 49.06 -20.13
CA TRP A 49 -30.84 48.34 -20.18
C TRP A 49 -30.57 47.61 -18.87
N SER A 50 -30.08 46.38 -18.96
CA SER A 50 -29.51 45.66 -17.82
C SER A 50 -28.07 46.11 -17.61
N LEU A 51 -27.72 46.55 -16.39
CA LEU A 51 -26.34 46.97 -16.07
C LEU A 51 -25.32 45.82 -16.23
N ALA A 52 -25.77 44.58 -16.15
CA ALA A 52 -24.91 43.41 -16.39
C ALA A 52 -24.59 43.18 -17.88
N ALA A 53 -25.29 43.85 -18.80
CA ALA A 53 -25.21 43.64 -20.24
C ALA A 53 -24.77 44.91 -21.00
N VAL A 54 -24.18 45.88 -20.29
CA VAL A 54 -23.63 47.09 -20.91
C VAL A 54 -22.13 47.15 -20.68
N GLU A 55 -21.43 47.69 -21.66
CA GLU A 55 -19.98 47.85 -21.65
C GLU A 55 -19.62 49.34 -21.62
N GLU A 56 -18.59 49.70 -20.83
CA GLU A 56 -18.02 51.04 -20.84
C GLU A 56 -17.20 51.23 -22.12
N CYS A 57 -17.55 52.28 -22.88
CA CYS A 57 -16.90 52.66 -24.13
C CYS A 57 -16.10 53.96 -23.95
N ASP A 58 -15.13 54.20 -24.85
CA ASP A 58 -14.40 55.46 -24.87
C ASP A 58 -15.32 56.65 -25.18
N GLY A 59 -15.31 57.67 -24.33
CA GLY A 59 -16.05 58.92 -24.53
C GLY A 59 -15.96 59.90 -23.35
N PRO A 60 -16.66 61.04 -23.40
CA PRO A 60 -16.67 62.00 -22.31
C PRO A 60 -17.55 61.51 -21.14
N GLY A 61 -17.04 61.52 -19.92
CA GLY A 61 -17.80 61.01 -18.77
C GLY A 61 -17.84 59.48 -18.75
N LEU A 62 -19.00 58.89 -18.46
CA LEU A 62 -19.25 57.46 -18.56
C LEU A 62 -20.11 57.20 -19.81
N THR A 63 -19.54 56.53 -20.80
CA THR A 63 -20.27 56.10 -22.00
C THR A 63 -20.58 54.62 -21.90
N LEU A 64 -21.85 54.26 -21.95
CA LEU A 64 -22.31 52.87 -21.90
C LEU A 64 -22.92 52.46 -23.24
N SER A 65 -22.70 51.20 -23.62
CA SER A 65 -23.34 50.60 -24.80
C SER A 65 -23.77 49.16 -24.47
N PRO A 66 -25.00 48.74 -24.84
CA PRO A 66 -25.42 47.34 -24.71
C PRO A 66 -24.71 46.42 -25.71
N ASP A 67 -24.28 46.99 -26.85
CA ASP A 67 -23.47 46.31 -27.86
C ASP A 67 -22.66 47.38 -28.63
N PRO A 68 -21.33 47.46 -28.47
CA PRO A 68 -20.49 48.43 -29.16
C PRO A 68 -20.62 48.41 -30.69
N ALA A 69 -21.03 47.28 -31.29
CA ALA A 69 -21.23 47.14 -32.73
C ALA A 69 -22.57 47.73 -33.21
N SER A 70 -23.57 47.86 -32.34
CA SER A 70 -24.90 48.40 -32.68
C SER A 70 -24.89 49.92 -32.92
N GLY A 71 -23.88 50.62 -32.36
CA GLY A 71 -23.81 52.08 -32.36
C GLY A 71 -24.76 52.75 -31.36
N GLU A 72 -25.50 51.97 -30.56
CA GLU A 72 -26.33 52.51 -29.47
C GLU A 72 -25.44 52.92 -28.29
N ARG A 73 -25.54 54.18 -27.83
CA ARG A 73 -24.68 54.74 -26.79
C ARG A 73 -25.44 55.67 -25.85
N LEU A 74 -25.07 55.62 -24.58
CA LEU A 74 -25.54 56.52 -23.54
C LEU A 74 -24.35 57.18 -22.87
N GLU A 75 -24.27 58.50 -22.97
CA GLU A 75 -23.27 59.30 -22.26
C GLU A 75 -23.89 59.91 -20.99
N ILE A 76 -23.23 59.70 -19.85
CA ILE A 76 -23.63 60.23 -18.55
C ILE A 76 -22.48 61.03 -17.96
N ARG A 77 -22.76 62.24 -17.47
CA ARG A 77 -21.77 63.12 -16.84
C ARG A 77 -22.02 63.39 -15.35
N ASP A 78 -23.16 62.96 -14.84
CA ASP A 78 -23.53 63.11 -13.44
C ASP A 78 -22.66 62.22 -12.54
N THR A 79 -22.00 62.82 -11.55
CA THR A 79 -21.01 62.11 -10.73
C THR A 79 -21.63 61.04 -9.84
N ASP A 80 -22.85 61.26 -9.36
CA ASP A 80 -23.54 60.35 -8.44
C ASP A 80 -24.08 59.14 -9.20
N MET A 81 -24.64 59.35 -10.40
CA MET A 81 -25.05 58.30 -11.33
C MET A 81 -23.87 57.43 -11.75
N ILE A 82 -22.73 58.03 -12.11
CA ILE A 82 -21.50 57.30 -12.48
C ILE A 82 -21.01 56.45 -11.30
N ALA A 83 -21.00 57.01 -10.09
CA ALA A 83 -20.58 56.28 -8.89
C ALA A 83 -21.49 55.08 -8.61
N ALA A 84 -22.81 55.24 -8.75
CA ALA A 84 -23.79 54.17 -8.56
C ALA A 84 -23.62 53.02 -9.57
N ILE A 85 -23.40 53.36 -10.86
CA ILE A 85 -23.19 52.37 -11.92
C ILE A 85 -21.89 51.59 -11.68
N ARG A 86 -20.78 52.28 -11.37
CA ARG A 86 -19.49 51.63 -11.10
C ARG A 86 -19.51 50.75 -9.85
N ALA A 87 -20.27 51.13 -8.83
CA ALA A 87 -20.45 50.31 -7.63
C ALA A 87 -21.04 48.94 -7.97
N VAL A 88 -22.02 48.87 -8.87
CA VAL A 88 -22.65 47.61 -9.32
C VAL A 88 -21.68 46.77 -10.16
N HIS A 89 -20.97 47.37 -11.13
CA HIS A 89 -19.96 46.65 -11.94
C HIS A 89 -18.89 45.99 -11.06
N SER A 90 -18.39 46.71 -10.04
CA SER A 90 -17.35 46.18 -9.13
C SER A 90 -17.80 45.00 -8.26
N HIS A 91 -19.12 44.80 -8.11
CA HIS A 91 -19.68 43.71 -7.31
C HIS A 91 -19.83 42.43 -8.15
N THR A 92 -20.19 42.57 -9.44
CA THR A 92 -20.34 41.45 -10.38
C THR A 92 -19.00 40.78 -10.69
N GLU A 93 -17.93 41.56 -10.93
CA GLU A 93 -16.60 40.99 -11.23
C GLU A 93 -16.01 40.18 -10.06
N ARG A 94 -16.31 40.56 -8.81
CA ARG A 94 -15.82 39.87 -7.61
C ARG A 94 -16.46 38.49 -7.44
N GLN A 95 -17.74 38.33 -7.77
CA GLN A 95 -18.44 37.05 -7.62
C GLN A 95 -17.95 35.98 -8.61
N GLU A 96 -17.58 36.37 -9.84
CA GLU A 96 -17.06 35.42 -10.84
C GLU A 96 -15.66 34.91 -10.51
N ALA A 97 -14.83 35.72 -9.85
CA ALA A 97 -13.47 35.35 -9.47
C ALA A 97 -13.43 34.34 -8.31
N GLU A 98 -14.40 34.39 -7.38
CA GLU A 98 -14.43 33.56 -6.18
C GLU A 98 -14.98 32.14 -6.45
N GLY A 99 -15.96 31.98 -7.36
CA GLY A 99 -16.52 30.66 -7.71
C GLY A 99 -15.57 29.72 -8.47
N ARG A 100 -14.60 30.28 -9.21
CA ARG A 100 -13.69 29.49 -10.08
C ARG A 100 -12.54 28.79 -9.34
N ARG A 101 -12.14 29.24 -8.15
CA ARG A 101 -11.03 28.65 -7.38
C ARG A 101 -11.46 27.41 -6.58
N ALA A 102 -12.64 27.44 -5.97
CA ALA A 102 -13.18 26.29 -5.24
C ALA A 102 -13.51 25.10 -6.17
N SER A 103 -13.97 25.38 -7.39
CA SER A 103 -14.35 24.37 -8.40
C SER A 103 -13.20 23.45 -8.85
N ARG A 104 -11.94 23.92 -8.84
CA ARG A 104 -10.79 23.14 -9.34
C ARG A 104 -10.14 22.24 -8.28
N LEU A 105 -10.37 22.50 -7.00
CA LEU A 105 -9.78 21.72 -5.90
C LEU A 105 -10.58 20.43 -5.62
N VAL A 106 -11.90 20.48 -5.76
CA VAL A 106 -12.78 19.32 -5.56
C VAL A 106 -12.41 18.11 -6.45
N PRO A 107 -12.23 18.23 -7.79
CA PRO A 107 -11.84 17.09 -8.61
C PRO A 107 -10.43 16.57 -8.31
N LEU A 108 -9.51 17.46 -7.91
CA LEU A 108 -8.15 17.07 -7.52
C LEU A 108 -8.16 16.24 -6.23
N LEU A 109 -8.97 16.64 -5.25
CA LEU A 109 -9.11 15.95 -3.98
C LEU A 109 -9.82 14.60 -4.17
N LEU A 110 -10.86 14.54 -5.00
CA LEU A 110 -11.52 13.28 -5.39
C LEU A 110 -10.54 12.32 -6.08
N LEU A 111 -9.73 12.80 -7.01
CA LEU A 111 -8.70 12.00 -7.67
C LEU A 111 -7.65 11.50 -6.68
N ALA A 112 -7.19 12.34 -5.75
CA ALA A 112 -6.24 11.96 -4.71
C ALA A 112 -6.80 10.87 -3.80
N VAL A 113 -8.06 10.99 -3.37
CA VAL A 113 -8.76 9.95 -2.58
C VAL A 113 -8.91 8.66 -3.37
N LEU A 114 -9.26 8.74 -4.66
CA LEU A 114 -9.37 7.57 -5.52
C LEU A 114 -8.01 6.85 -5.68
N LEU A 115 -6.93 7.60 -5.90
CA LEU A 115 -5.58 7.04 -6.03
C LEU A 115 -5.09 6.44 -4.71
N ALA A 116 -5.35 7.10 -3.58
CA ALA A 116 -5.02 6.57 -2.26
C ALA A 116 -5.81 5.29 -1.96
N GLY A 117 -7.11 5.28 -2.27
CA GLY A 117 -7.95 4.09 -2.18
C GLY A 117 -7.43 2.95 -3.05
N ALA A 118 -7.12 3.24 -4.31
CA ALA A 118 -6.56 2.25 -5.24
C ALA A 118 -5.21 1.69 -4.74
N ALA A 119 -4.33 2.54 -4.21
CA ALA A 119 -3.04 2.10 -3.67
C ALA A 119 -3.19 1.13 -2.49
N VAL A 120 -4.16 1.36 -1.60
CA VAL A 120 -4.45 0.46 -0.47
C VAL A 120 -5.10 -0.83 -0.96
N PHE A 121 -6.15 -0.74 -1.78
CA PHE A 121 -6.89 -1.92 -2.25
C PHE A 121 -6.09 -2.81 -3.21
N LEU A 122 -5.21 -2.23 -4.02
CA LEU A 122 -4.40 -2.99 -4.98
C LEU A 122 -3.08 -3.51 -4.42
N ARG A 123 -2.68 -3.12 -3.20
CA ARG A 123 -1.39 -3.54 -2.63
C ARG A 123 -1.26 -5.06 -2.56
N VAL A 124 -2.19 -5.73 -1.87
CA VAL A 124 -2.17 -7.20 -1.68
C VAL A 124 -2.21 -7.96 -3.02
N PRO A 125 -3.17 -7.70 -3.94
CA PRO A 125 -3.17 -8.42 -5.21
C PRO A 125 -1.94 -8.10 -6.08
N ALA A 126 -1.38 -6.89 -6.00
CA ALA A 126 -0.15 -6.55 -6.71
C ALA A 126 1.07 -7.31 -6.15
N GLN A 127 1.20 -7.40 -4.83
CA GLN A 127 2.25 -8.18 -4.18
C GLN A 127 2.15 -9.67 -4.56
N ALA A 128 0.96 -10.26 -4.49
CA ALA A 128 0.74 -11.65 -4.88
C ALA A 128 1.05 -11.90 -6.36
N ALA A 129 0.60 -11.01 -7.25
CA ALA A 129 0.88 -11.12 -8.69
C ALA A 129 2.38 -11.03 -8.99
N LEU A 130 3.11 -10.20 -8.25
CA LEU A 130 4.55 -10.05 -8.39
C LEU A 130 5.33 -11.24 -7.80
N ALA A 131 4.90 -11.74 -6.64
CA ALA A 131 5.47 -12.93 -6.00
C ALA A 131 5.42 -14.14 -6.94
N ASN A 132 4.30 -14.32 -7.66
CA ASN A 132 4.14 -15.39 -8.65
C ASN A 132 5.08 -15.27 -9.87
N ARG A 133 5.71 -14.11 -10.09
CA ARG A 133 6.72 -13.91 -11.13
C ARG A 133 8.16 -14.13 -10.64
N ILE A 134 8.37 -14.23 -9.33
CA ILE A 134 9.69 -14.50 -8.78
C ILE A 134 10.07 -15.95 -9.13
N THR A 135 11.17 -16.10 -9.86
CA THR A 135 11.64 -17.40 -10.31
C THR A 135 12.15 -18.25 -9.14
N GLU A 136 12.14 -19.57 -9.29
CA GLU A 136 12.71 -20.48 -8.29
C GLU A 136 14.19 -20.17 -8.02
N GLN A 137 14.95 -19.78 -9.05
CA GLN A 137 16.35 -19.40 -8.90
C GLN A 137 16.52 -18.13 -8.05
N ALA A 138 15.63 -17.14 -8.18
CA ALA A 138 15.64 -15.94 -7.34
C ALA A 138 15.39 -16.29 -5.87
N TRP A 139 14.47 -17.23 -5.58
CA TRP A 139 14.25 -17.73 -4.22
C TRP A 139 15.46 -18.47 -3.64
N VAL A 140 16.13 -19.28 -4.46
CA VAL A 140 17.37 -19.96 -4.06
C VAL A 140 18.47 -18.93 -3.74
N ASN A 141 18.69 -17.95 -4.63
CA ASN A 141 19.70 -16.91 -4.43
C ASN A 141 19.44 -16.08 -3.17
N LEU A 142 18.17 -15.72 -2.92
CA LEU A 142 17.78 -15.01 -1.70
C LEU A 142 18.04 -15.86 -0.46
N SER A 143 17.67 -17.14 -0.50
CA SER A 143 17.89 -18.08 0.60
C SER A 143 19.38 -18.24 0.94
N GLU A 144 20.25 -18.23 -0.05
CA GLU A 144 21.70 -18.30 0.17
C GLU A 144 22.24 -17.01 0.79
N GLN A 145 21.81 -15.84 0.32
CA GLN A 145 22.16 -14.55 0.93
C GLN A 145 21.68 -14.46 2.39
N LEU A 146 20.44 -14.89 2.68
CA LEU A 146 19.90 -14.89 4.04
C LEU A 146 20.64 -15.89 4.94
N ALA A 147 21.02 -17.06 4.42
CA ALA A 147 21.83 -18.00 5.18
C ALA A 147 23.21 -17.41 5.52
N GLU A 148 23.81 -16.65 4.60
CA GLU A 148 25.09 -15.96 4.85
C GLU A 148 24.97 -14.86 5.90
N ASP A 149 23.93 -14.02 5.80
CA ASP A 149 23.65 -13.00 6.81
C ASP A 149 23.38 -13.63 8.19
N ALA A 150 22.63 -14.74 8.23
CA ALA A 150 22.35 -15.47 9.47
C ALA A 150 23.61 -16.09 10.07
N LEU A 151 24.51 -16.64 9.26
CA LEU A 151 25.80 -17.19 9.72
C LEU A 151 26.77 -16.10 10.20
N ALA A 152 26.62 -14.87 9.71
CA ALA A 152 27.40 -13.72 10.17
C ALA A 152 26.82 -13.07 11.44
N ALA A 153 25.60 -13.45 11.85
CA ALA A 153 24.95 -12.89 13.02
C ALA A 153 25.63 -13.34 14.32
N PRO A 154 25.71 -12.46 15.35
CA PRO A 154 26.19 -12.84 16.67
C PRO A 154 25.39 -14.02 17.25
N GLY A 155 26.08 -14.94 17.92
CA GLY A 155 25.44 -16.11 18.54
C GLY A 155 25.14 -17.26 17.58
N VAL A 156 25.48 -17.12 16.29
CA VAL A 156 25.43 -18.22 15.32
C VAL A 156 26.84 -18.72 15.04
N THR A 157 27.07 -20.03 15.09
CA THR A 157 28.39 -20.62 14.77
C THR A 157 28.23 -21.88 13.94
N LEU A 158 28.96 -21.96 12.82
CA LEU A 158 28.95 -23.12 11.94
C LEU A 158 29.69 -24.31 12.58
N CYS A 159 29.15 -25.52 12.42
CA CYS A 159 29.83 -26.75 12.85
C CYS A 159 31.11 -27.00 12.00
N PRO A 160 32.33 -27.02 12.58
CA PRO A 160 33.58 -27.00 11.81
C PRO A 160 33.77 -28.21 10.88
N ALA A 161 33.43 -29.41 11.36
CA ALA A 161 33.66 -30.66 10.62
C ALA A 161 32.75 -30.78 9.38
N LEU A 162 31.51 -30.28 9.47
CA LEU A 162 30.53 -30.33 8.40
C LEU A 162 30.62 -29.12 7.47
N GLY A 163 31.01 -27.96 7.99
CA GLY A 163 30.84 -26.69 7.29
C GLY A 163 29.38 -26.50 6.86
N ARG A 164 29.14 -26.20 5.58
CA ARG A 164 27.79 -26.05 5.01
C ARG A 164 27.18 -27.36 4.46
N ARG A 165 27.73 -28.52 4.83
CA ARG A 165 27.23 -29.83 4.37
C ARG A 165 26.21 -30.40 5.33
N ALA A 166 25.22 -31.11 4.78
CA ALA A 166 24.23 -31.85 5.53
C ALA A 166 24.78 -33.22 5.99
N PRO A 167 24.54 -33.64 7.25
CA PRO A 167 24.71 -35.02 7.68
C PRO A 167 23.87 -35.97 6.82
N ALA A 168 24.41 -37.15 6.52
CA ALA A 168 23.71 -38.15 5.70
C ALA A 168 22.44 -38.67 6.39
N GLU A 169 22.42 -38.65 7.71
CA GLU A 169 21.34 -39.09 8.58
C GLU A 169 20.09 -38.23 8.39
N LEU A 170 20.24 -36.91 8.22
CA LEU A 170 19.11 -36.03 7.89
C LEU A 170 18.51 -36.35 6.52
N ALA A 171 19.33 -36.76 5.55
CA ALA A 171 18.83 -37.20 4.24
C ALA A 171 18.05 -38.53 4.34
N ARG A 172 18.42 -39.43 5.26
CA ARG A 172 17.66 -40.67 5.52
C ARG A 172 16.32 -40.37 6.19
N ILE A 173 16.29 -39.47 7.18
CA ILE A 173 15.04 -38.97 7.77
C ILE A 173 14.16 -38.36 6.68
N ALA A 174 14.72 -37.46 5.85
CA ALA A 174 13.97 -36.86 4.76
C ALA A 174 13.40 -37.91 3.79
N THR A 175 14.20 -38.90 3.39
CA THR A 175 13.74 -40.00 2.53
C THR A 175 12.55 -40.74 3.14
N ARG A 176 12.56 -40.95 4.46
CA ARG A 176 11.47 -41.62 5.17
C ARG A 176 10.19 -40.79 5.24
N LEU A 177 10.30 -39.46 5.32
CA LEU A 177 9.17 -38.54 5.34
C LEU A 177 8.40 -38.47 4.01
N GLY A 178 8.89 -39.13 2.97
CA GLY A 178 8.16 -39.39 1.73
C GLY A 178 8.98 -39.15 0.46
N PRO A 179 8.59 -39.75 -0.67
CA PRO A 179 9.27 -39.56 -1.95
C PRO A 179 9.09 -38.15 -2.52
N ASP A 180 7.98 -37.49 -2.20
CA ASP A 180 7.66 -36.11 -2.63
C ASP A 180 8.26 -35.05 -1.70
N MET A 181 9.42 -35.35 -1.13
CA MET A 181 10.14 -34.40 -0.29
C MET A 181 10.84 -33.34 -1.15
N PRO A 182 10.68 -32.05 -0.82
CA PRO A 182 11.46 -31.02 -1.48
C PRO A 182 12.95 -31.27 -1.25
N ARG A 183 13.79 -30.82 -2.19
CA ARG A 183 15.25 -30.87 -2.00
C ARG A 183 15.64 -29.93 -0.86
N LEU A 184 15.87 -30.50 0.31
CA LEU A 184 16.32 -29.78 1.49
C LEU A 184 17.85 -29.73 1.55
N ARG A 185 18.38 -28.61 2.04
CA ARG A 185 19.81 -28.38 2.29
C ARG A 185 20.00 -27.85 3.73
N PRO A 186 19.92 -28.74 4.75
CA PRO A 186 20.16 -28.33 6.12
C PRO A 186 21.62 -27.88 6.31
N ILE A 187 21.80 -26.81 7.08
CA ILE A 187 23.10 -26.38 7.59
C ILE A 187 23.05 -26.46 9.11
N LEU A 188 23.92 -27.26 9.69
CA LEU A 188 24.04 -27.38 11.15
C LEU A 188 24.83 -26.20 11.70
N VAL A 189 24.26 -25.54 12.68
CA VAL A 189 24.84 -24.39 13.38
C VAL A 189 24.60 -24.53 14.87
N ARG A 190 25.32 -23.78 15.70
CA ARG A 190 24.94 -23.48 17.08
C ARG A 190 24.15 -22.18 17.06
N MET A 191 22.93 -22.17 17.59
CA MET A 191 22.10 -20.96 17.73
C MET A 191 21.05 -21.12 18.85
N GLU A 192 20.49 -20.03 19.35
CA GLU A 192 19.53 -20.03 20.48
C GLU A 192 18.10 -20.47 20.08
N ARG A 193 17.93 -21.23 19.00
CA ARG A 193 16.64 -21.66 18.48
C ARG A 193 16.77 -23.00 17.77
N PRO A 194 15.77 -23.88 17.79
CA PRO A 194 15.92 -25.23 17.22
C PRO A 194 16.13 -25.24 15.71
N TRP A 195 15.53 -24.29 14.99
CA TRP A 195 15.62 -24.21 13.54
C TRP A 195 15.31 -22.79 13.02
N LEU A 196 15.70 -22.53 11.78
CA LEU A 196 15.39 -21.31 11.04
C LEU A 196 15.02 -21.66 9.58
N PRO A 197 13.74 -21.50 9.18
CA PRO A 197 13.34 -21.64 7.79
C PRO A 197 13.86 -20.49 6.93
N LEU A 198 14.20 -20.80 5.67
CA LEU A 198 14.49 -19.80 4.65
C LEU A 198 13.59 -20.02 3.42
N PRO A 199 13.39 -19.00 2.56
CA PRO A 199 12.43 -19.08 1.46
C PRO A 199 12.89 -19.96 0.28
N GLY A 200 14.10 -20.54 0.35
CA GLY A 200 14.68 -21.51 -0.59
C GLY A 200 14.91 -22.90 0.03
N PRO A 201 15.74 -23.75 -0.57
CA PRO A 201 15.99 -25.12 -0.09
C PRO A 201 16.84 -25.18 1.17
N VAL A 202 17.52 -24.08 1.52
CA VAL A 202 18.40 -24.02 2.68
C VAL A 202 17.57 -23.78 3.94
N PHE A 203 17.96 -24.37 5.06
CA PHE A 203 17.45 -24.00 6.37
C PHE A 203 18.53 -24.28 7.41
N LEU A 204 18.50 -23.57 8.53
CA LEU A 204 19.45 -23.78 9.62
C LEU A 204 18.80 -24.66 10.68
N ILE A 205 19.57 -25.60 11.24
CA ILE A 205 19.15 -26.44 12.35
C ILE A 205 20.19 -26.32 13.47
N ASP A 206 19.72 -26.14 14.69
CA ASP A 206 20.61 -26.03 15.84
C ASP A 206 21.15 -27.39 16.27
N ALA A 207 22.46 -27.47 16.41
CA ALA A 207 23.14 -28.65 16.90
C ALA A 207 22.77 -28.95 18.36
N GLY A 208 22.52 -27.92 19.18
CA GLY A 208 22.05 -28.10 20.55
C GLY A 208 20.68 -28.78 20.60
N ALA A 209 19.77 -28.45 19.67
CA ALA A 209 18.47 -29.11 19.53
C ALA A 209 18.60 -30.58 19.13
N ILE A 210 19.57 -30.94 18.28
CA ILE A 210 19.86 -32.35 17.95
C ILE A 210 20.45 -33.09 19.15
N GLU A 211 21.41 -32.49 19.85
CA GLU A 211 22.11 -33.10 20.98
C GLU A 211 21.21 -33.29 22.20
N SER A 212 20.30 -32.35 22.45
CA SER A 212 19.36 -32.38 23.58
C SER A 212 18.05 -33.07 23.26
N ALA A 213 17.84 -33.52 22.01
CA ALA A 213 16.63 -34.22 21.63
C ALA A 213 16.52 -35.55 22.39
N GLY A 214 15.35 -35.80 22.96
CA GLY A 214 15.10 -37.03 23.73
C GLY A 214 15.01 -38.27 22.83
N GLN A 215 14.64 -38.08 21.57
CA GLN A 215 14.45 -39.13 20.57
C GLN A 215 14.55 -38.56 19.16
N VAL A 216 14.87 -39.41 18.19
CA VAL A 216 15.09 -39.00 16.79
C VAL A 216 13.82 -38.41 16.14
N GLU A 217 12.64 -38.77 16.63
CA GLU A 217 11.36 -38.26 16.12
C GLU A 217 11.19 -36.75 16.32
N GLU A 218 11.85 -36.16 17.32
CA GLU A 218 11.86 -34.71 17.49
C GLU A 218 12.55 -34.03 16.29
N ILE A 219 13.64 -34.61 15.81
CA ILE A 219 14.40 -34.13 14.63
C ILE A 219 13.70 -34.51 13.32
N ALA A 220 13.01 -35.65 13.28
CA ALA A 220 12.14 -35.99 12.16
C ALA A 220 11.01 -34.96 12.02
N GLY A 221 10.42 -34.53 13.13
CA GLY A 221 9.42 -33.46 13.17
C GLY A 221 9.95 -32.11 12.67
N LEU A 222 11.13 -31.69 13.11
CA LEU A 222 11.76 -30.47 12.57
C LEU A 222 12.03 -30.58 11.06
N THR A 223 12.47 -31.74 10.60
CA THR A 223 12.70 -32.00 9.16
C THR A 223 11.38 -31.96 8.38
N ALA A 224 10.28 -32.46 8.97
CA ALA A 224 8.94 -32.36 8.40
C ALA A 224 8.47 -30.89 8.32
N LEU A 225 8.73 -30.07 9.35
CA LEU A 225 8.46 -28.62 9.29
C LEU A 225 9.27 -27.91 8.21
N ALA A 226 10.56 -28.23 8.06
CA ALA A 226 11.39 -27.66 7.00
C ALA A 226 10.87 -28.03 5.59
N ALA A 227 10.36 -29.25 5.42
CA ALA A 227 9.70 -29.66 4.17
C ALA A 227 8.34 -28.97 3.98
N ALA A 228 7.55 -28.88 5.04
CA ALA A 228 6.24 -28.25 5.02
C ALA A 228 6.32 -26.76 4.73
N GLN A 229 7.37 -26.10 5.22
CA GLN A 229 7.71 -24.74 4.88
C GLN A 229 7.87 -24.56 3.37
N ARG A 230 8.57 -25.51 2.74
CA ARG A 230 8.91 -25.49 1.32
C ARG A 230 7.70 -25.69 0.41
N THR A 231 6.75 -26.51 0.82
CA THR A 231 5.54 -26.83 0.05
C THR A 231 4.37 -25.89 0.33
N SER A 232 4.21 -25.41 1.57
CA SER A 232 3.15 -24.44 1.91
C SER A 232 3.43 -23.03 1.43
N GLY A 233 4.72 -22.67 1.27
CA GLY A 233 5.11 -21.32 0.85
C GLY A 233 5.27 -20.31 2.00
N ALA A 234 5.03 -20.68 3.26
CA ALA A 234 4.89 -19.70 4.35
C ALA A 234 6.08 -18.71 4.54
N ALA A 235 7.33 -19.10 4.24
CA ALA A 235 8.52 -18.25 4.32
C ALA A 235 8.60 -17.31 3.12
N ARG A 236 8.12 -17.75 1.96
CA ARG A 236 7.95 -16.86 0.80
C ARG A 236 6.83 -15.86 1.07
N ASP A 237 5.73 -16.30 1.67
CA ASP A 237 4.63 -15.41 2.05
C ASP A 237 5.10 -14.39 3.08
N THR A 238 5.84 -14.81 4.10
CA THR A 238 6.48 -13.92 5.09
C THR A 238 7.40 -12.91 4.40
N VAL A 239 8.23 -13.33 3.44
CA VAL A 239 9.07 -12.40 2.66
C VAL A 239 8.21 -11.40 1.88
N VAL A 240 7.10 -11.82 1.28
CA VAL A 240 6.22 -10.97 0.48
C VAL A 240 5.45 -9.96 1.34
N GLU A 241 5.06 -10.36 2.54
CA GLU A 241 4.36 -9.52 3.51
C GLU A 241 5.28 -8.41 4.04
N GLU A 242 6.53 -8.76 4.37
CA GLU A 242 7.52 -7.81 4.86
C GLU A 242 8.03 -6.86 3.78
N LEU A 243 8.20 -7.35 2.54
CA LEU A 243 8.77 -6.53 1.48
C LEU A 243 7.72 -5.62 0.81
N GLY A 244 8.10 -4.36 0.61
CA GLY A 244 7.37 -3.44 -0.25
C GLY A 244 7.44 -3.82 -1.74
N LEU A 245 6.53 -3.28 -2.55
CA LEU A 245 6.51 -3.49 -4.02
C LEU A 245 7.86 -3.21 -4.71
N PRO A 246 8.62 -2.15 -4.38
CA PRO A 246 9.92 -1.91 -5.01
C PRO A 246 10.95 -3.01 -4.73
N ALA A 247 11.00 -3.52 -3.50
CA ALA A 247 11.91 -4.59 -3.10
C ALA A 247 11.52 -5.91 -3.76
N LEU A 248 10.22 -6.22 -3.84
CA LEU A 248 9.72 -7.38 -4.58
C LEU A 248 10.03 -7.29 -6.08
N LEU A 249 9.92 -6.10 -6.69
CA LEU A 249 10.26 -5.90 -8.11
C LEU A 249 11.74 -6.13 -8.35
N ARG A 250 12.59 -5.67 -7.42
CA ARG A 250 14.03 -5.93 -7.45
C ARG A 250 14.30 -7.43 -7.28
N LEU A 251 13.72 -8.09 -6.30
CA LEU A 251 13.86 -9.52 -6.09
C LEU A 251 13.44 -10.33 -7.34
N ALA A 252 12.32 -9.96 -7.97
CA ALA A 252 11.84 -10.61 -9.19
C ALA A 252 12.79 -10.40 -10.39
N SER A 253 13.43 -9.24 -10.49
CA SER A 253 14.29 -8.88 -11.64
C SER A 253 15.76 -9.28 -11.48
N SER A 254 16.32 -9.13 -10.28
CA SER A 254 17.75 -9.39 -10.00
C SER A 254 18.00 -10.59 -9.10
N GLY A 255 17.00 -11.12 -8.39
CA GLY A 255 17.19 -12.19 -7.41
C GLY A 255 17.99 -11.75 -6.17
N THR A 256 18.09 -10.45 -5.92
CA THR A 256 18.89 -9.88 -4.82
C THR A 256 18.10 -8.84 -4.04
N LEU A 257 18.45 -8.68 -2.77
CA LEU A 257 17.90 -7.66 -1.88
C LEU A 257 19.02 -6.86 -1.21
N PRO A 258 18.83 -5.55 -0.96
CA PRO A 258 19.68 -4.77 -0.06
C PRO A 258 19.85 -5.46 1.30
N ALA A 259 20.99 -5.22 1.95
CA ALA A 259 21.27 -5.80 3.27
C ALA A 259 20.28 -5.36 4.36
N GLU A 260 19.65 -4.19 4.21
CA GLU A 260 18.60 -3.71 5.10
C GLU A 260 17.34 -4.58 5.00
N ASP A 261 16.76 -4.68 3.80
CA ASP A 261 15.62 -5.56 3.52
C ASP A 261 15.87 -7.02 3.95
N ARG A 262 17.10 -7.54 3.75
CA ARG A 262 17.45 -8.91 4.18
C ARG A 262 17.45 -9.06 5.69
N ARG A 263 17.86 -8.05 6.45
CA ARG A 263 17.80 -8.08 7.93
C ARG A 263 16.37 -8.09 8.44
N GLU A 264 15.49 -7.28 7.86
CA GLU A 264 14.06 -7.25 8.21
C GLU A 264 13.40 -8.60 7.91
N VAL A 265 13.62 -9.13 6.70
CA VAL A 265 13.16 -10.47 6.31
C VAL A 265 13.68 -11.55 7.25
N LEU A 266 14.97 -11.50 7.63
CA LEU A 266 15.55 -12.48 8.53
C LEU A 266 14.92 -12.44 9.92
N ALA A 267 14.61 -11.24 10.44
CA ALA A 267 13.90 -11.07 11.70
C ALA A 267 12.48 -11.66 11.65
N ALA A 268 11.74 -11.44 10.55
CA ALA A 268 10.42 -12.01 10.38
C ALA A 268 10.45 -13.55 10.24
N LEU A 269 11.44 -14.11 9.54
CA LEU A 269 11.62 -15.57 9.46
C LEU A 269 12.01 -16.20 10.81
N VAL A 270 12.74 -15.45 11.63
CA VAL A 270 13.04 -15.78 13.03
C VAL A 270 11.76 -15.88 13.85
N ASP A 271 10.80 -14.98 13.65
CA ASP A 271 9.49 -15.06 14.30
C ASP A 271 8.63 -16.20 13.74
N LEU A 272 8.66 -16.43 12.43
CA LEU A 272 7.98 -17.56 11.78
C LEU A 272 8.45 -18.90 12.34
N SER A 273 9.74 -19.07 12.64
CA SER A 273 10.26 -20.34 13.17
C SER A 273 9.66 -20.69 14.55
N ARG A 274 9.31 -19.66 15.33
CA ARG A 274 8.67 -19.76 16.64
C ARG A 274 7.15 -19.86 16.56
N ILE A 275 6.51 -18.91 15.86
CA ILE A 275 5.05 -18.79 15.79
C ILE A 275 4.45 -19.85 14.86
N GLY A 276 5.14 -20.18 13.77
CA GLY A 276 4.66 -21.11 12.75
C GLY A 276 3.51 -20.57 11.91
N SER A 277 2.93 -21.46 11.10
CA SER A 277 1.70 -21.18 10.37
C SER A 277 0.84 -22.45 10.31
N ASP A 278 -0.48 -22.29 10.26
CA ASP A 278 -1.40 -23.41 10.27
C ASP A 278 -1.22 -24.33 9.06
N ALA A 279 -0.95 -23.75 7.87
CA ALA A 279 -0.68 -24.52 6.65
C ALA A 279 0.61 -25.34 6.74
N MET A 280 1.66 -24.79 7.38
CA MET A 280 2.92 -25.49 7.59
C MET A 280 2.77 -26.62 8.62
N ASP A 281 2.09 -26.36 9.73
CA ASP A 281 1.88 -27.37 10.77
C ASP A 281 1.02 -28.53 10.24
N ALA A 282 -0.07 -28.24 9.52
CA ALA A 282 -0.90 -29.26 8.89
C ALA A 282 -0.10 -30.14 7.92
N GLU A 283 0.74 -29.54 7.08
CA GLU A 283 1.58 -30.29 6.13
C GLU A 283 2.65 -31.14 6.82
N ALA A 284 3.25 -30.66 7.91
CA ALA A 284 4.21 -31.44 8.68
C ALA A 284 3.54 -32.66 9.33
N LEU A 285 2.34 -32.49 9.89
CA LEU A 285 1.53 -33.58 10.44
C LEU A 285 1.24 -34.66 9.38
N ARG A 286 0.79 -34.26 8.17
CA ARG A 286 0.54 -35.21 7.07
C ARG A 286 1.77 -36.03 6.71
N ARG A 287 2.95 -35.39 6.68
CA ARG A 287 4.22 -36.08 6.36
C ARG A 287 4.61 -37.08 7.44
N LEU A 288 4.51 -36.70 8.70
CA LEU A 288 4.80 -37.58 9.83
C LEU A 288 3.85 -38.80 9.83
N GLU A 289 2.55 -38.57 9.66
CA GLU A 289 1.55 -39.62 9.54
C GLU A 289 1.87 -40.58 8.38
N SER A 290 2.16 -40.05 7.19
CA SER A 290 2.51 -40.87 6.02
C SER A 290 3.79 -41.71 6.22
N ALA A 291 4.70 -41.24 7.07
CA ALA A 291 5.95 -41.91 7.42
C ALA A 291 5.80 -42.90 8.59
N GLY A 292 4.60 -43.00 9.17
CA GLY A 292 4.31 -43.78 10.36
C GLY A 292 5.12 -43.30 11.57
N LEU A 293 5.25 -41.98 11.74
CA LEU A 293 5.98 -41.34 12.83
C LEU A 293 5.03 -40.49 13.69
N PRO A 294 5.15 -40.52 15.03
CA PRO A 294 4.32 -39.69 15.91
C PRO A 294 4.70 -38.21 15.80
N SER A 295 3.72 -37.32 15.98
CA SER A 295 3.94 -35.87 16.02
C SER A 295 4.07 -35.30 17.45
N LEU A 296 3.69 -36.05 18.49
CA LEU A 296 3.90 -35.67 19.89
C LEU A 296 5.35 -35.21 20.19
N PRO A 297 6.41 -35.90 19.70
CA PRO A 297 7.79 -35.48 19.93
C PRO A 297 8.09 -34.08 19.38
N LEU A 298 7.55 -33.74 18.21
CA LEU A 298 7.70 -32.41 17.62
C LEU A 298 7.09 -31.33 18.52
N GLY A 299 5.86 -31.56 18.99
CA GLY A 299 5.19 -30.63 19.91
C GLY A 299 5.98 -30.42 21.20
N LEU A 300 6.52 -31.49 21.79
CA LEU A 300 7.35 -31.42 22.99
C LEU A 300 8.65 -30.64 22.77
N LEU A 301 9.34 -30.86 21.64
CA LEU A 301 10.52 -30.09 21.30
C LEU A 301 10.19 -28.60 21.18
N LEU A 302 9.14 -28.26 20.44
CA LEU A 302 8.74 -26.87 20.25
C LEU A 302 8.32 -26.18 21.55
N ALA A 303 7.64 -26.91 22.45
CA ALA A 303 7.29 -26.43 23.78
C ALA A 303 8.53 -26.04 24.60
N ARG A 304 9.57 -26.89 24.60
CA ARG A 304 10.85 -26.60 25.30
C ARG A 304 11.57 -25.38 24.73
N THR A 305 11.30 -25.05 23.48
CA THR A 305 11.93 -23.93 22.76
C THR A 305 11.06 -22.67 22.68
N GLY A 306 9.96 -22.61 23.43
CA GLY A 306 9.14 -21.41 23.57
C GLY A 306 8.15 -21.15 22.44
N ALA A 307 7.71 -22.19 21.71
CA ALA A 307 6.59 -22.06 20.79
C ALA A 307 5.28 -21.78 21.55
N PRO A 308 4.30 -21.07 20.94
CA PRO A 308 3.01 -20.79 21.58
C PRO A 308 2.27 -22.08 21.99
N GLU A 309 1.65 -22.07 23.18
CA GLU A 309 0.94 -23.23 23.75
C GLU A 309 -0.12 -23.79 22.78
N ALA A 310 -0.95 -22.92 22.19
CA ALA A 310 -1.97 -23.33 21.22
C ALA A 310 -1.38 -24.05 20.00
N ARG A 311 -0.17 -23.68 19.54
CA ARG A 311 0.51 -24.36 18.44
C ARG A 311 1.00 -25.74 18.88
N VAL A 312 1.60 -25.81 20.07
CA VAL A 312 2.06 -27.07 20.68
C VAL A 312 0.89 -28.04 20.81
N GLU A 313 -0.22 -27.60 21.40
CA GLU A 313 -1.43 -28.41 21.58
C GLU A 313 -1.96 -28.95 20.25
N ARG A 314 -2.02 -28.13 19.20
CA ARG A 314 -2.47 -28.59 17.87
C ARG A 314 -1.55 -29.65 17.27
N LEU A 315 -0.24 -29.49 17.37
CA LEU A 315 0.73 -30.46 16.86
C LEU A 315 0.68 -31.78 17.65
N GLN A 316 0.44 -31.72 18.96
CA GLN A 316 0.28 -32.90 19.81
C GLN A 316 -1.05 -33.60 19.54
N ALA A 317 -2.15 -32.85 19.38
CA ALA A 317 -3.47 -33.40 19.06
C ALA A 317 -3.53 -34.03 17.66
N GLY A 318 -2.65 -33.61 16.75
CA GLY A 318 -2.49 -34.20 15.42
C GLY A 318 -1.77 -35.56 15.39
N ASP A 319 -1.34 -36.10 16.54
CA ASP A 319 -0.63 -37.38 16.59
C ASP A 319 -1.59 -38.56 16.41
N THR A 320 -1.55 -39.17 15.23
CA THR A 320 -2.38 -40.35 14.91
C THR A 320 -1.74 -41.68 15.29
N ILE A 321 -0.44 -41.69 15.62
CA ILE A 321 0.29 -42.90 16.05
C ILE A 321 0.14 -43.10 17.56
N GLY A 322 0.21 -42.02 18.34
CA GLY A 322 0.05 -42.05 19.78
C GLY A 322 1.01 -43.03 20.47
N THR A 323 0.48 -43.94 21.28
CA THR A 323 1.28 -44.95 22.02
C THR A 323 1.50 -46.24 21.24
N ALA A 324 1.10 -46.31 19.97
CA ALA A 324 1.31 -47.51 19.15
C ALA A 324 2.81 -47.73 18.89
N ALA A 325 3.21 -49.00 18.73
CA ALA A 325 4.58 -49.32 18.34
C ALA A 325 4.84 -48.82 16.91
N TYR A 326 5.91 -48.06 16.74
CA TYR A 326 6.38 -47.57 15.44
C TYR A 326 7.87 -47.86 15.27
N ARG A 327 8.34 -47.86 14.02
CA ARG A 327 9.78 -47.99 13.73
C ARG A 327 10.45 -46.62 13.87
N PRO A 328 11.50 -46.43 14.68
CA PRO A 328 12.17 -45.13 14.82
C PRO A 328 12.69 -44.57 13.50
N ALA A 329 12.75 -43.24 13.37
CA ALA A 329 13.12 -42.59 12.11
C ALA A 329 14.54 -42.94 11.63
N LEU A 330 15.46 -43.22 12.56
CA LEU A 330 16.81 -43.73 12.31
C LEU A 330 17.11 -44.95 13.19
N SER A 331 18.18 -45.68 12.86
CA SER A 331 18.76 -46.66 13.77
C SER A 331 19.53 -45.96 14.90
N ASP A 332 19.73 -46.64 16.03
CA ASP A 332 20.48 -46.08 17.17
C ASP A 332 21.90 -45.63 16.79
N GLY A 333 22.58 -46.38 15.92
CA GLY A 333 23.92 -46.03 15.45
C GLY A 333 23.94 -44.77 14.57
N ASP A 334 22.96 -44.65 13.67
CA ASP A 334 22.80 -43.44 12.86
C ASP A 334 22.40 -42.24 13.75
N TRP A 335 21.56 -42.47 14.76
CA TRP A 335 21.17 -41.42 15.71
C TRP A 335 22.36 -40.88 16.49
N LEU A 336 23.21 -41.75 17.04
CA LEU A 336 24.45 -41.35 17.72
C LEU A 336 25.41 -40.60 16.78
N THR A 337 25.48 -41.03 15.51
CA THR A 337 26.30 -40.35 14.49
C THR A 337 25.79 -38.93 14.24
N LEU A 338 24.47 -38.75 14.13
CA LEU A 338 23.85 -37.43 13.97
C LEU A 338 24.08 -36.54 15.19
N GLN A 339 23.95 -37.07 16.42
CA GLN A 339 24.22 -36.32 17.66
C GLN A 339 25.69 -35.90 17.81
N ALA A 340 26.61 -36.66 17.23
CA ALA A 340 28.04 -36.33 17.26
C ALA A 340 28.47 -35.39 16.11
N ALA A 341 27.57 -35.05 15.18
CA ALA A 341 27.94 -34.40 13.93
C ALA A 341 28.49 -32.96 14.07
N CYS A 342 28.23 -32.29 15.20
CA CYS A 342 28.70 -30.94 15.52
C CYS A 342 29.61 -30.87 16.76
N ARG A 343 30.08 -32.03 17.27
CA ARG A 343 31.12 -32.09 18.31
C ARG A 343 32.50 -31.92 17.70
#